data_AF-A0A4E0R2A0-F1
#
_entry.id   AF-A0A4E0R2A0-F1
#
_cell.length_a   1.000
_cell.length_b   1.000
_cell.length_c   1.000
_cell.angle_alpha   90.00
_cell.angle_beta   90.00
_cell.angle_gamma   90.00
#
_symmetry.space_group_name_H-M   'P 1'
#
loop_
_entity.id
_entity.type
_entity.pdbx_description
1 polymer ?
#
loop_
_entity_poly.entity_id
_entity_poly.type
_entity_poly.pdbx_seq_one_letter_code
_entity_poly.pdbx_strand_id
1 'polypeptide(L)' 'MSNDENILMLDSNDPEMLAASEKARKTFGYFWRELSWDYRRIVSALDVAFIKIAFSERDAKGVEHLWINYT' A
#
# COMPACT_ATOMS: atom_id res chain seq x y z
N MET A 1 19.64 14.54 -11.70
CA MET A 1 19.73 14.85 -10.26
C MET A 1 18.29 14.93 -9.78
N SER A 2 17.81 13.94 -9.03
CA SER A 2 16.46 13.95 -8.47
C SER A 2 16.42 14.94 -7.30
N ASN A 3 15.45 15.84 -7.28
CA ASN A 3 15.21 16.70 -6.12
C ASN A 3 14.76 15.81 -4.95
N ASP A 4 15.62 15.64 -3.95
CA ASP A 4 15.33 15.01 -2.64
C ASP A 4 14.38 15.86 -1.76
N GLU A 5 13.78 16.90 -2.31
CA GLU A 5 13.11 17.98 -1.57
C GLU A 5 11.73 17.62 -1.00
N ASN A 6 11.24 16.38 -1.19
CA ASN A 6 9.93 15.93 -0.71
C ASN A 6 9.94 14.54 -0.04
N ILE A 7 11.05 14.19 0.63
CA ILE A 7 11.10 12.96 1.42
C ILE A 7 10.64 13.27 2.85
N LEU A 8 9.42 12.85 3.19
CA LEU A 8 8.90 12.92 4.56
C LEU A 8 9.29 11.66 5.33
N MET A 9 10.19 11.81 6.29
CA MET A 9 10.53 10.76 7.25
C MET A 9 9.54 10.81 8.41
N LEU A 10 8.64 9.83 8.50
CA LEU A 10 7.68 9.69 9.60
C LEU A 10 8.17 8.60 10.55
N ASP A 11 8.02 8.86 11.85
CA ASP A 11 8.26 7.82 12.86
C ASP A 11 7.19 6.72 12.70
N SER A 12 7.59 5.48 12.90
CA SER A 12 6.68 4.33 12.86
C SER A 12 5.61 4.41 13.95
N ASN A 13 5.86 5.17 15.02
CA ASN A 13 4.93 5.39 16.13
C ASN A 13 4.11 6.67 15.99
N ASP A 14 4.14 7.35 14.84
CA ASP A 14 3.31 8.52 14.61
C ASP A 14 1.82 8.13 14.69
N PRO A 15 1.03 8.74 15.60
CA PRO A 15 -0.37 8.35 15.82
C PRO A 15 -1.26 8.64 14.61
N GLU A 16 -0.96 9.67 13.82
CA GLU A 16 -1.72 9.99 12.60
C GLU A 16 -1.42 8.97 11.51
N MET A 17 -0.15 8.56 11.37
CA MET A 17 0.24 7.50 10.43
C MET A 17 -0.39 6.15 10.79
N LEU A 18 -0.44 5.80 12.09
CA LEU A 18 -1.11 4.59 12.57
C LEU A 18 -2.61 4.62 12.28
N ALA A 19 -3.29 5.76 12.56
CA ALA A 19 -4.71 5.94 12.30
C ALA A 19 -5.03 5.88 10.79
N ALA A 20 -4.22 6.52 9.95
CA ALA A 20 -4.35 6.46 8.50
C ALA A 20 -4.17 5.03 7.96
N SER A 21 -3.17 4.31 8.48
CA SER A 21 -2.91 2.91 8.15
C SER A 21 -4.09 2.00 8.55
N GLU A 22 -4.68 2.21 9.72
CA GLU A 22 -5.87 1.49 10.16
C GLU A 22 -7.09 1.78 9.28
N LYS A 23 -7.32 3.05 8.94
CA LYS A 23 -8.39 3.45 8.03
C LYS A 23 -8.22 2.82 6.65
N ALA A 24 -7.00 2.83 6.10
CA ALA A 24 -6.69 2.23 4.81
C ALA A 24 -7.02 0.73 4.78
N ARG A 25 -6.69 -0.02 5.84
CA ARG A 25 -7.07 -1.44 5.98
C ARG A 25 -8.58 -1.62 6.02
N LYS A 26 -9.31 -0.79 6.78
CA LYS A 26 -10.78 -0.84 6.88
C LYS A 26 -11.47 -0.56 5.53
N THR A 27 -10.90 0.32 4.72
CA THR A 27 -11.48 0.72 3.42
C THR A 27 -10.88 0.02 2.22
N PHE A 28 -9.98 -0.96 2.42
CA PHE A 28 -9.23 -1.61 1.34
C PHE A 28 -10.13 -2.25 0.27
N GLY A 29 -11.31 -2.76 0.66
CA GLY A 29 -12.27 -3.34 -0.28
C GLY A 29 -12.72 -2.37 -1.38
N TYR A 30 -12.79 -1.07 -1.11
CA TYR A 30 -13.11 -0.07 -2.14
C TYR A 30 -11.99 0.04 -3.17
N PHE A 31 -10.74 0.13 -2.71
CA PHE A 31 -9.58 0.12 -3.60
C PHE A 31 -9.56 -1.13 -4.49
N TRP A 32 -9.78 -2.31 -3.89
CA TRP A 32 -9.81 -3.56 -4.65
C TRP A 32 -10.95 -3.62 -5.67
N ARG A 33 -12.13 -3.09 -5.33
CA ARG A 33 -13.27 -3.01 -6.25
C ARG A 33 -12.92 -2.16 -7.47
N GLU A 34 -12.36 -0.97 -7.26
CA GLU A 34 -11.99 -0.08 -8.37
C GLU A 34 -10.88 -0.70 -9.23
N LEU A 35 -9.87 -1.35 -8.65
CA LEU A 35 -8.87 -2.11 -9.40
C LEU A 35 -9.49 -3.22 -10.26
N SER A 36 -10.44 -3.97 -9.69
CA SER A 36 -11.11 -5.04 -10.42
C SER A 36 -11.94 -4.53 -11.61
N TRP A 37 -12.42 -3.29 -11.53
CA TRP A 37 -13.10 -2.62 -12.64
C TRP A 37 -12.12 -2.09 -13.67
N ASP A 38 -11.01 -1.50 -13.22
CA ASP A 38 -9.95 -1.00 -14.10
C ASP A 38 -9.36 -2.10 -14.98
N TYR A 39 -9.11 -3.27 -14.40
CA TYR A 39 -8.65 -4.47 -15.12
C TYR A 39 -9.59 -4.93 -16.25
N ARG A 40 -10.88 -4.57 -16.20
CA ARG A 40 -11.88 -4.92 -17.22
C ARG A 40 -12.06 -3.82 -18.28
N ARG A 41 -11.38 -2.69 -18.15
CA ARG A 41 -11.49 -1.60 -19.13
C ARG A 41 -10.73 -1.96 -20.40
N ILE A 42 -11.23 -1.47 -21.53
CA ILE A 42 -10.51 -1.53 -22.81
C ILE A 42 -9.25 -0.65 -22.76
N VAL A 43 -9.35 0.48 -22.05
CA VAL A 43 -8.24 1.41 -21.80
C VAL A 43 -8.08 1.55 -20.29
N SER A 44 -6.92 1.12 -19.78
CA SER A 44 -6.55 1.23 -18.35
C SER A 44 -6.55 2.69 -17.92
N ALA A 45 -7.08 2.99 -16.73
CA ALA A 45 -6.98 4.31 -16.12
C ALA A 45 -5.77 4.43 -15.17
N LEU A 46 -5.23 3.30 -14.71
CA LEU A 46 -4.05 3.26 -13.83
C LEU A 46 -2.84 2.73 -14.59
N ASP A 47 -1.70 3.41 -14.42
CA ASP A 47 -0.40 2.93 -14.93
C ASP A 47 0.25 1.90 -14.00
N VAL A 48 0.04 2.05 -12.68
CA VAL A 48 0.60 1.16 -11.65
C VAL A 48 -0.34 1.02 -10.46
N ALA A 49 -0.33 -0.16 -9.84
CA ALA A 49 -0.99 -0.40 -8.57
C ALA A 49 -0.16 -1.32 -7.68
N PHE A 50 0.24 -0.80 -6.50
CA PHE A 50 1.04 -1.53 -5.53
C PHE A 50 0.32 -1.68 -4.20
N ILE A 51 0.48 -2.85 -3.57
CA ILE A 51 -0.06 -3.13 -2.24
C ILE A 51 1.11 -3.56 -1.34
N LYS A 52 1.23 -2.92 -0.18
CA LYS A 52 2.17 -3.34 0.87
C LYS A 52 1.52 -4.37 1.76
N ILE A 53 2.05 -5.59 1.79
CA ILE A 53 1.53 -6.70 2.58
C ILE A 53 2.51 -6.98 3.71
N ALA A 54 1.98 -7.14 4.93
CA ALA A 54 2.71 -7.64 6.08
C ALA A 54 2.63 -9.17 6.09
N PHE A 55 3.76 -9.84 6.28
CA PHE A 55 3.79 -11.28 6.50
C PHE A 55 4.69 -11.60 7.70
N SER A 56 4.31 -12.66 8.43
CA SER A 56 5.04 -13.13 9.59
C SER A 56 5.05 -14.65 9.55
N GLU A 57 6.22 -15.25 9.63
CA GLU A 57 6.37 -16.69 9.80
C GLU A 57 6.25 -17.05 11.29
N ARG A 58 5.64 -18.19 11.60
CA ARG A 58 5.30 -18.58 12.98
C ARG A 58 6.53 -18.63 13.90
N ASP A 59 7.69 -18.99 13.35
CA ASP A 59 8.95 -19.16 14.10
C ASP A 59 9.96 -18.03 13.83
N ALA A 60 9.63 -17.05 12.99
CA ALA A 60 10.49 -15.90 12.70
C ALA A 60 10.23 -14.74 13.68
N LYS A 61 11.30 -14.05 14.07
CA LYS A 61 11.18 -12.82 14.88
C LYS A 61 10.90 -11.62 13.98
N GLY A 62 9.66 -11.16 13.98
CA GLY A 62 9.28 -9.88 13.41
C GLY A 62 8.19 -9.99 12.34
N VAL A 63 7.83 -8.82 11.80
CA VAL A 63 6.92 -8.69 10.67
C VAL A 63 7.73 -8.16 9.51
N GLU A 64 7.70 -8.89 8.41
CA GLU A 64 8.31 -8.46 7.15
C GLU A 64 7.24 -7.86 6.25
N HIS A 65 7.68 -7.06 5.27
CA HIS A 65 6.79 -6.39 4.35
C HIS A 65 7.22 -6.61 2.90
N LEU A 66 6.25 -6.93 2.06
CA LEU A 66 6.44 -7.06 0.61
C LEU A 66 5.56 -6.04 -0.11
N TRP A 67 6.09 -5.44 -1.17
CA TRP A 67 5.30 -4.72 -2.16
C TRP A 67 4.93 -5.67 -3.30
N ILE A 68 3.63 -5.85 -3.54
CA ILE A 68 3.15 -6.60 -4.69
C ILE A 68 2.63 -5.63 -5.75
N ASN A 69 2.96 -5.90 -7.01
CA ASN A 69 2.37 -5.22 -8.16
C ASN A 69 1.13 -6.00 -8.63
N TYR A 70 0.06 -5.28 -8.96
CA TYR A 70 -1.17 -5.85 -9.54
C TYR A 70 -1.22 -5.71 -11.08
N THR A 71 -0.52 -4.75 -11.64
CA THR A 71 -0.41 -4.46 -13.10
C THR A 71 0.57 -5.38 -13.80
#